data_AF-A0AAV5FUE8-F1
#
_entry.id   AF-A0AAV5FUE8-F1
#
_cell.length_a   1.000
_cell.length_b   1.000
_cell.length_c   1.000
_cell.angle_alpha   90.00
_cell.angle_beta   90.00
_cell.angle_gamma   90.00
#
_symmetry.space_group_name_H-M   'P 1'
#
loop_
_entity.id
_entity.type
_entity.pdbx_description
1 polymer ?
#
loop_
_entity_poly.entity_id
_entity_poly.type
_entity_poly.pdbx_seq_one_letter_code
_entity_poly.pdbx_strand_id
1 'polypeptide(L)'
;MLQSPLLAARHRPAARRAPTTTRTRRRAKISCIGWDPEGVLGPPQGGHIARLEFRRRLERDSEAREAFERQVREEHERRRKEREARVIPDTDAGLVEFFLDTEAREIEVEIGRLRPRLNQGFFDHIMREIAQIKFAVTRTAEMEDRLIELEAMQKVLLEGVEAYDALQNDLVTAKERLMKILQSRDRKSTLLQMVERNELNMSILTLLDENIASAKTSNQNEAVAFMEDVRSSIVKYITV
;
A
#
# COMPACT_ATOMS: atom_id res chain seq x y z
N MET A 1 -10.61 34.40 -68.76
CA MET A 1 -11.95 34.75 -69.28
C MET A 1 -12.95 33.78 -68.68
N LEU A 2 -13.87 34.27 -67.82
CA LEU A 2 -15.35 34.22 -67.98
C LEU A 2 -15.87 32.77 -68.15
N GLN A 3 -16.76 32.19 -67.34
CA GLN A 3 -17.93 32.68 -66.60
C GLN A 3 -18.45 31.53 -65.71
N SER A 4 -18.98 31.82 -64.52
CA SER A 4 -20.06 31.03 -63.88
C SER A 4 -21.41 31.49 -64.47
N PRO A 5 -22.48 30.65 -64.54
CA PRO A 5 -23.45 30.68 -63.43
C PRO A 5 -24.33 29.41 -63.18
N LEU A 6 -24.74 29.29 -61.90
CA LEU A 6 -26.09 29.03 -61.32
C LEU A 6 -26.94 27.76 -61.61
N LEU A 7 -27.21 27.06 -60.48
CA LEU A 7 -28.49 26.59 -59.90
C LEU A 7 -29.36 25.48 -60.53
N ALA A 8 -29.65 24.48 -59.66
CA ALA A 8 -30.91 23.74 -59.41
C ALA A 8 -30.63 22.21 -59.33
N ALA A 9 -31.22 21.37 -58.48
CA ALA A 9 -32.10 21.47 -57.31
C ALA A 9 -31.89 20.18 -56.48
N ARG A 10 -31.93 20.28 -55.15
CA ARG A 10 -31.80 19.14 -54.23
C ARG A 10 -33.15 18.45 -54.04
N HIS A 11 -33.27 17.18 -54.43
CA HIS A 11 -34.36 16.30 -53.96
C HIS A 11 -33.93 15.53 -52.70
N ARG A 12 -34.67 15.74 -51.61
CA ARG A 12 -34.56 15.06 -50.32
C ARG A 12 -35.52 13.86 -50.31
N PRO A 13 -35.09 12.63 -49.98
CA PRO A 13 -36.03 11.55 -49.69
C PRO A 13 -36.55 11.65 -48.25
N ALA A 14 -37.85 11.44 -48.09
CA ALA A 14 -38.60 11.59 -46.86
C ALA A 14 -38.29 10.47 -45.83
N ALA A 15 -37.99 10.88 -44.59
CA ALA A 15 -37.86 9.99 -43.45
C ALA A 15 -39.24 9.55 -42.95
N ARG A 16 -39.58 8.25 -43.09
CA ARG A 16 -40.73 7.63 -42.43
C ARG A 16 -40.37 7.38 -40.95
N ARG A 17 -41.01 8.13 -40.05
CA ARG A 17 -40.94 7.89 -38.59
C ARG A 17 -41.83 6.71 -38.23
N ALA A 18 -41.29 5.75 -37.49
CA ALA A 18 -42.05 4.66 -36.87
C ALA A 18 -42.96 5.20 -35.76
N PRO A 19 -44.15 4.61 -35.54
CA PRO A 19 -45.07 5.08 -34.50
C PRO A 19 -44.56 4.67 -33.11
N THR A 20 -44.42 5.66 -32.22
CA THR A 20 -44.08 5.46 -30.81
C THR A 20 -45.29 4.84 -30.09
N THR A 21 -45.23 3.54 -29.80
CA THR A 21 -46.19 2.86 -28.93
C THR A 21 -46.03 3.37 -27.50
N THR A 22 -46.92 4.28 -27.08
CA THR A 22 -47.03 4.74 -25.70
C THR A 22 -47.56 3.60 -24.82
N ARG A 23 -46.66 2.80 -24.23
CA ARG A 23 -47.00 1.91 -23.11
C ARG A 23 -47.42 2.78 -21.92
N THR A 24 -48.72 2.95 -21.74
CA THR A 24 -49.30 3.48 -20.51
C THR A 24 -48.84 2.60 -19.34
N ARG A 25 -47.91 3.10 -18.51
CA ARG A 25 -47.59 2.49 -17.22
C ARG A 25 -48.84 2.56 -16.37
N ARG A 26 -49.61 1.46 -16.29
CA ARG A 26 -50.60 1.29 -15.23
C ARG A 26 -49.83 1.41 -13.92
N ARG A 27 -50.06 2.50 -13.17
CA ARG A 27 -49.59 2.60 -11.79
C ARG A 27 -50.22 1.42 -11.06
N ALA A 28 -49.40 0.49 -10.57
CA ALA A 28 -49.88 -0.53 -9.66
C ALA A 28 -50.49 0.18 -8.45
N LYS A 29 -51.83 0.24 -8.38
CA LYS A 29 -52.52 0.70 -7.19
C LYS A 29 -52.28 -0.40 -6.15
N ILE A 30 -51.54 -0.06 -5.10
CA ILE A 30 -51.43 -0.92 -3.92
C ILE A 30 -52.83 -0.98 -3.32
N SER A 31 -53.54 -2.09 -3.54
CA SER A 31 -54.78 -2.39 -2.82
C SER A 31 -54.38 -2.85 -1.43
N CYS A 32 -54.74 -2.09 -0.40
CA CYS A 32 -54.65 -2.58 0.97
C CYS A 32 -55.58 -3.80 1.11
N ILE A 33 -55.03 -5.01 1.03
CA ILE A 33 -55.74 -6.24 1.37
C ILE A 33 -55.76 -6.28 2.90
N GLY A 34 -56.67 -5.51 3.50
CA GLY A 34 -56.83 -5.43 4.95
C GLY A 34 -57.67 -6.56 5.53
N TRP A 35 -57.95 -7.62 4.76
CA TRP A 35 -58.77 -8.74 5.17
C TRP A 35 -57.98 -10.04 5.04
N ASP A 36 -57.44 -10.51 6.16
CA ASP A 36 -56.82 -11.83 6.33
C ASP A 36 -57.54 -12.55 7.49
N PRO A 37 -58.67 -13.23 7.22
CA PRO A 37 -59.51 -13.83 8.25
C PRO A 37 -58.90 -15.11 8.84
N GLU A 38 -57.92 -15.70 8.16
CA GLU A 38 -57.26 -16.96 8.53
C GLU A 38 -55.84 -16.72 9.10
N GLY A 39 -55.38 -15.46 9.15
CA GLY A 39 -54.07 -15.08 9.73
C GLY A 39 -52.86 -15.63 8.97
N VAL A 40 -53.01 -15.99 7.70
CA VAL A 40 -51.98 -16.68 6.90
C VAL A 40 -50.81 -15.77 6.56
N LEU A 41 -51.03 -14.45 6.46
CA LEU A 41 -50.02 -13.49 5.99
C LEU A 41 -49.17 -12.89 7.12
N GLY A 42 -49.54 -13.12 8.38
CA GLY A 42 -48.85 -12.58 9.55
C GLY A 42 -48.90 -11.05 9.66
N PRO A 43 -48.47 -10.47 10.79
CA PRO A 43 -48.44 -9.02 10.95
C PRO A 43 -47.42 -8.39 9.98
N PRO A 44 -47.71 -7.20 9.42
CA PRO A 44 -46.80 -6.52 8.50
C PRO A 44 -45.44 -6.28 9.17
N GLN A 45 -44.39 -6.87 8.60
CA GLN A 45 -43.03 -6.64 9.09
C GLN A 45 -42.57 -5.24 8.69
N GLY A 46 -42.30 -4.38 9.67
CA GLY A 46 -41.71 -3.06 9.45
C GLY A 46 -40.21 -3.13 9.11
N GLY A 47 -39.62 -1.98 8.79
CA GLY A 47 -38.16 -1.82 8.71
C GLY A 47 -37.49 -2.29 7.41
N HIS A 48 -38.24 -2.69 6.37
CA HIS A 48 -37.65 -3.06 5.07
C HIS A 48 -36.87 -1.91 4.41
N ILE A 49 -37.35 -0.67 4.53
CA ILE A 49 -36.67 0.53 4.03
C ILE A 49 -35.35 0.73 4.78
N ALA A 50 -35.38 0.72 6.11
CA ALA A 50 -34.19 0.85 6.96
C ALA A 50 -33.14 -0.25 6.68
N ARG A 51 -33.57 -1.51 6.49
CA ARG A 51 -32.68 -2.61 6.11
C ARG A 51 -32.03 -2.40 4.73
N LEU A 52 -32.79 -1.91 3.75
CA LEU A 52 -32.26 -1.62 2.41
C LEU A 52 -31.33 -0.40 2.37
N GLU A 53 -31.61 0.61 3.19
CA GLU A 53 -30.73 1.77 3.34
C GLU A 53 -29.43 1.41 4.05
N PHE A 54 -29.51 0.61 5.12
CA PHE A 54 -28.34 0.09 5.82
C PHE A 54 -27.46 -0.76 4.89
N ARG A 55 -28.06 -1.67 4.13
CA ARG A 55 -27.35 -2.48 3.12
C ARG A 55 -26.67 -1.60 2.07
N ARG A 56 -27.37 -0.61 1.51
CA ARG A 56 -26.79 0.32 0.52
C ARG A 56 -25.66 1.19 1.09
N ARG A 57 -25.68 1.52 2.38
CA ARG A 57 -24.57 2.21 3.03
C ARG A 57 -23.36 1.29 3.13
N LEU A 58 -23.55 0.04 3.57
CA LEU A 58 -22.48 -0.96 3.61
C LEU A 58 -21.87 -1.22 2.23
N GLU A 59 -22.70 -1.34 1.18
CA GLU A 59 -22.25 -1.52 -0.21
C GLU A 59 -21.42 -0.33 -0.68
N ARG A 60 -21.88 0.91 -0.44
CA ARG A 60 -21.10 2.12 -0.76
C ARG A 60 -19.80 2.21 0.02
N ASP A 61 -19.82 1.84 1.30
CA ASP A 61 -18.62 1.82 2.13
C ASP A 61 -17.62 0.76 1.62
N SER A 62 -18.11 -0.41 1.16
CA SER A 62 -17.26 -1.43 0.54
C SER A 62 -16.70 -0.97 -0.81
N GLU A 63 -17.50 -0.37 -1.68
CA GLU A 63 -17.04 0.17 -2.96
C GLU A 63 -16.01 1.29 -2.76
N ALA A 64 -16.23 2.16 -1.76
CA ALA A 64 -15.30 3.23 -1.41
C ALA A 64 -13.97 2.67 -0.86
N ARG A 65 -14.03 1.65 0.00
CA ARG A 65 -12.84 0.94 0.50
C ARG A 65 -12.07 0.27 -0.64
N GLU A 66 -12.76 -0.46 -1.51
CA GLU A 66 -12.14 -1.11 -2.67
C GLU A 66 -11.54 -0.12 -3.67
N ALA A 67 -12.18 1.04 -3.88
CA ALA A 67 -11.63 2.10 -4.72
C ALA A 67 -10.37 2.71 -4.10
N PHE A 68 -10.38 2.98 -2.80
CA PHE A 68 -9.21 3.48 -2.07
C PHE A 68 -8.06 2.47 -2.11
N GLU A 69 -8.33 1.19 -1.83
CA GLU A 69 -7.32 0.13 -1.90
C GLU A 69 -6.72 -0.02 -3.30
N ARG A 70 -7.54 0.12 -4.35
CA ARG A 70 -7.03 0.12 -5.74
C ARG A 70 -6.09 1.29 -6.00
N GLN A 71 -6.47 2.50 -5.58
CA GLN A 71 -5.60 3.68 -5.72
C GLN A 71 -4.27 3.49 -4.99
N VAL A 72 -4.31 2.96 -3.77
CA VAL A 72 -3.10 2.67 -2.99
C VAL A 72 -2.21 1.65 -3.73
N ARG A 73 -2.79 0.57 -4.26
CA ARG A 73 -2.04 -0.44 -5.04
C ARG A 73 -1.41 0.15 -6.30
N GLU A 74 -2.18 0.93 -7.07
CA GLU A 74 -1.69 1.57 -8.29
C GLU A 74 -0.56 2.56 -7.99
N GLU A 75 -0.65 3.31 -6.90
CA GLU A 75 0.38 4.26 -6.45
C GLU A 75 1.65 3.52 -6.01
N HIS A 76 1.52 2.44 -5.24
CA HIS A 76 2.64 1.57 -4.88
C HIS A 76 3.32 0.94 -6.11
N GLU A 77 2.54 0.46 -7.09
CA GLU A 77 3.07 -0.11 -8.33
C GLU A 77 3.77 0.95 -9.19
N ARG A 78 3.21 2.16 -9.28
CA ARG A 78 3.83 3.27 -10.00
C ARG A 78 5.19 3.60 -9.39
N ARG A 79 5.26 3.78 -8.08
CA ARG A 79 6.53 4.04 -7.37
C ARG A 79 7.52 2.90 -7.54
N ARG A 80 7.04 1.65 -7.52
CA ARG A 80 7.89 0.49 -7.81
C ARG A 80 8.51 0.57 -9.21
N LYS A 81 7.73 0.93 -10.23
CA LYS A 81 8.22 1.09 -11.60
C LYS A 81 9.23 2.23 -11.72
N GLU A 82 9.00 3.34 -11.03
CA GLU A 82 9.93 4.47 -10.97
C GLU A 82 11.28 4.03 -10.34
N ARG A 83 11.25 3.29 -9.22
CA ARG A 83 12.47 2.71 -8.61
C ARG A 83 13.23 1.75 -9.52
N GLU A 84 12.50 0.90 -10.23
CA GLU A 84 13.10 -0.07 -11.16
C GLU A 84 13.71 0.62 -12.39
N ALA A 85 13.18 1.78 -12.79
CA ALA A 85 13.71 2.59 -13.89
C ALA A 85 14.96 3.40 -13.50
N ARG A 86 15.15 3.73 -12.21
CA ARG A 86 16.32 4.47 -11.73
C ARG A 86 17.60 3.63 -11.88
N VAL A 87 18.60 4.21 -12.56
CA VAL A 87 19.91 3.61 -12.77
C VAL A 87 20.83 3.97 -11.60
N ILE A 88 21.46 2.97 -11.00
CA ILE A 88 22.40 3.15 -9.90
C ILE A 88 23.75 3.59 -10.47
N PRO A 89 24.30 4.74 -10.07
CA PRO A 89 25.62 5.17 -10.54
C PRO A 89 26.76 4.36 -9.91
N ASP A 90 27.81 4.08 -10.67
CA ASP A 90 28.96 3.29 -10.19
C ASP A 90 29.99 4.11 -9.38
N THR A 91 29.95 5.44 -9.46
CA THR A 91 30.87 6.34 -8.78
C THR A 91 30.30 6.89 -7.47
N ASP A 92 31.16 7.21 -6.51
CA ASP A 92 30.73 7.78 -5.22
C ASP A 92 30.10 9.17 -5.39
N ALA A 93 30.69 10.02 -6.25
CA ALA A 93 30.11 11.33 -6.58
C ALA A 93 28.74 11.19 -7.26
N GLY A 94 28.58 10.22 -8.17
CA GLY A 94 27.29 9.95 -8.79
C GLY A 94 26.25 9.44 -7.79
N LEU A 95 26.70 8.66 -6.80
CA LEU A 95 25.86 8.16 -5.72
C LEU A 95 25.40 9.30 -4.78
N VAL A 96 26.24 10.31 -4.55
CA VAL A 96 25.85 11.54 -3.84
C VAL A 96 24.72 12.26 -4.58
N GLU A 97 24.88 12.55 -5.87
CA GLU A 97 23.81 13.21 -6.65
C GLU A 97 22.53 12.36 -6.67
N PHE A 98 22.67 11.04 -6.81
CA PHE A 98 21.53 10.14 -6.78
C PHE A 98 20.70 10.27 -5.51
N PHE A 99 21.34 10.39 -4.35
CA PHE A 99 20.64 10.54 -3.07
C PHE A 99 20.08 11.94 -2.85
N LEU A 100 20.75 12.98 -3.34
CA LEU A 100 20.20 14.35 -3.34
C LEU A 100 18.94 14.45 -4.21
N ASP A 101 18.90 13.73 -5.34
CA ASP A 101 17.74 13.62 -6.23
C ASP A 101 16.72 12.54 -5.78
N THR A 102 16.89 11.95 -4.59
CA THR A 102 15.97 10.93 -4.07
C THR A 102 14.91 11.58 -3.18
N GLU A 103 13.65 11.25 -3.44
CA GLU A 103 12.55 11.71 -2.60
C GLU A 103 12.66 11.15 -1.18
N ALA A 104 12.31 11.96 -0.18
CA ALA A 104 12.38 11.57 1.24
C ALA A 104 11.60 10.29 1.59
N ARG A 105 10.57 9.93 0.82
CA ARG A 105 9.76 8.71 1.02
C ARG A 105 10.43 7.45 0.46
N GLU A 106 11.35 7.61 -0.48
CA GLU A 106 12.02 6.53 -1.18
C GLU A 106 13.44 6.32 -0.64
N ILE A 107 13.95 7.27 0.14
CA ILE A 107 15.30 7.22 0.72
C ILE A 107 15.56 5.93 1.50
N GLU A 108 14.58 5.48 2.30
CA GLU A 108 14.71 4.25 3.10
C GLU A 108 14.88 3.01 2.22
N VAL A 109 14.15 2.96 1.10
CA VAL A 109 14.22 1.85 0.15
C VAL A 109 15.57 1.84 -0.57
N GLU A 110 16.03 3.01 -1.01
CA GLU A 110 17.33 3.14 -1.67
C GLU A 110 18.50 2.88 -0.72
N ILE A 111 18.39 3.28 0.57
CA ILE A 111 19.36 2.92 1.61
C ILE A 111 19.44 1.39 1.74
N GLY A 112 18.31 0.70 1.82
CA GLY A 112 18.29 -0.77 1.90
C GLY A 112 18.90 -1.43 0.66
N ARG A 113 18.60 -0.90 -0.54
CA ARG A 113 19.13 -1.38 -1.83
C ARG A 113 20.65 -1.19 -1.93
N LEU A 114 21.16 -0.07 -1.42
CA LEU A 114 22.54 0.38 -1.58
C LEU A 114 23.39 0.19 -0.32
N ARG A 115 22.84 -0.47 0.71
CA ARG A 115 23.50 -0.72 2.00
C ARG A 115 24.94 -1.24 1.87
N PRO A 116 25.28 -2.18 0.97
CA PRO A 116 26.65 -2.66 0.81
C PRO A 116 27.64 -1.57 0.36
N ARG A 117 27.16 -0.54 -0.34
CA ARG A 117 27.95 0.60 -0.83
C ARG A 117 27.98 1.76 0.15
N LEU A 118 26.97 1.90 1.01
CA LEU A 118 26.92 2.86 2.11
C LEU A 118 27.85 2.43 3.27
N ASN A 119 29.15 2.40 2.99
CA ASN A 119 30.20 2.05 3.94
C ASN A 119 30.99 3.28 4.40
N GLN A 120 31.93 3.08 5.32
CA GLN A 120 32.76 4.16 5.85
C GLN A 120 33.48 4.96 4.74
N GLY A 121 33.96 4.30 3.69
CA GLY A 121 34.65 4.96 2.58
C GLY A 121 33.76 5.95 1.82
N PHE A 122 32.48 5.63 1.66
CA PHE A 122 31.49 6.54 1.07
C PHE A 122 31.22 7.75 1.98
N PHE A 123 31.05 7.53 3.28
CA PHE A 123 30.87 8.63 4.23
C PHE A 123 32.13 9.51 4.36
N ASP A 124 33.33 8.93 4.26
CA ASP A 124 34.59 9.67 4.20
C ASP A 124 34.71 10.49 2.90
N HIS A 125 34.10 10.05 1.80
CA HIS A 125 33.99 10.83 0.57
C HIS A 125 33.09 12.07 0.79
N ILE A 126 31.88 11.90 1.35
CA ILE A 126 30.98 13.01 1.67
C ILE A 126 31.66 14.00 2.64
N MET A 127 32.33 13.50 3.68
CA MET A 127 33.06 14.36 4.63
C MET A 127 34.16 15.18 3.96
N ARG A 128 34.87 14.60 2.98
CA ARG A 128 35.89 15.32 2.21
C ARG A 128 35.28 16.44 1.37
N GLU A 129 34.16 16.19 0.69
CA GLU A 129 33.45 17.23 -0.08
C GLU A 129 32.94 18.36 0.82
N ILE A 130 32.30 18.01 1.93
CA ILE A 130 31.87 18.96 2.96
C ILE A 130 33.06 19.80 3.45
N ALA A 131 34.20 19.15 3.75
CA ALA A 131 35.41 19.85 4.20
C ALA A 131 35.97 20.77 3.11
N GLN A 132 36.01 20.34 1.85
CA GLN A 132 36.47 21.18 0.73
C GLN A 132 35.64 22.46 0.60
N ILE A 133 34.32 22.36 0.72
CA ILE A 133 33.43 23.52 0.68
C ILE A 133 33.62 24.40 1.92
N LYS A 134 33.70 23.80 3.11
CA LYS A 134 33.93 24.54 4.37
C LYS A 134 35.26 25.29 4.39
N PHE A 135 36.32 24.74 3.82
CA PHE A 135 37.65 25.36 3.84
C PHE A 135 37.99 26.15 2.57
N ALA A 136 37.05 26.29 1.63
CA ALA A 136 37.23 27.12 0.45
C ALA A 136 37.43 28.61 0.85
N VAL A 137 38.44 29.24 0.24
CA VAL A 137 38.84 30.64 0.52
C VAL A 137 37.76 31.63 0.05
N THR A 138 37.00 31.27 -0.99
CA THR A 138 35.86 32.03 -1.50
C THR A 138 34.63 31.15 -1.47
N ARG A 139 33.59 31.60 -0.76
CA ARG A 139 32.28 30.92 -0.73
C ARG A 139 31.25 31.74 -1.49
N THR A 140 30.61 31.11 -2.47
CA THR A 140 29.43 31.65 -3.14
C THR A 140 28.17 31.13 -2.45
N ALA A 141 27.03 31.78 -2.67
CA ALA A 141 25.74 31.31 -2.15
C ALA A 141 25.44 29.86 -2.58
N GLU A 142 25.73 29.52 -3.85
CA GLU A 142 25.56 28.16 -4.39
C GLU A 142 26.39 27.12 -3.64
N MET A 143 27.61 27.47 -3.18
CA MET A 143 28.44 26.58 -2.37
C MET A 143 27.87 26.38 -0.97
N GLU A 144 27.26 27.41 -0.39
CA GLU A 144 26.61 27.33 0.93
C GLU A 144 25.33 26.50 0.88
N ASP A 145 24.52 26.65 -0.18
CA ASP A 145 23.33 25.83 -0.39
C ASP A 145 23.71 24.34 -0.56
N ARG A 146 24.71 24.06 -1.39
CA ARG A 146 25.22 22.70 -1.59
C ARG A 146 25.79 22.10 -0.30
N LEU A 147 26.43 22.91 0.54
CA LEU A 147 26.92 22.48 1.84
C LEU A 147 25.78 22.01 2.74
N ILE A 148 24.68 22.76 2.79
CA ILE A 148 23.50 22.42 3.60
C ILE A 148 22.88 21.11 3.11
N GLU A 149 22.74 20.94 1.80
CA GLU A 149 22.22 19.72 1.18
C GLU A 149 23.07 18.49 1.55
N LEU A 150 24.40 18.60 1.43
CA LEU A 150 25.32 17.52 1.76
C LEU A 150 25.30 17.16 3.24
N GLU A 151 25.24 18.14 4.14
CA GLU A 151 25.14 17.90 5.58
C GLU A 151 23.82 17.23 5.98
N ALA A 152 22.71 17.71 5.41
CA ALA A 152 21.40 17.13 5.63
C ALA A 152 21.34 15.68 5.12
N MET A 153 21.84 15.44 3.90
CA MET A 153 21.91 14.10 3.31
C MET A 153 22.80 13.17 4.14
N GLN A 154 24.00 13.61 4.55
CA GLN A 154 24.90 12.82 5.37
C GLN A 154 24.20 12.33 6.65
N LYS A 155 23.49 13.23 7.33
CA LYS A 155 22.76 12.90 8.55
C LYS A 155 21.65 11.87 8.29
N VAL A 156 20.82 12.11 7.28
CA VAL A 156 19.70 11.20 6.93
C VAL A 156 20.22 9.81 6.54
N LEU A 157 21.29 9.73 5.75
CA LEU A 157 21.88 8.45 5.35
C LEU A 157 22.49 7.69 6.52
N LEU A 158 23.12 8.39 7.48
CA LEU A 158 23.69 7.77 8.66
C LEU A 158 22.61 7.21 9.58
N GLU A 159 21.60 8.01 9.92
CA GLU A 159 20.45 7.56 10.72
C GLU A 159 19.69 6.43 10.03
N GLY A 160 19.50 6.51 8.72
CA GLY A 160 18.80 5.49 7.94
C GLY A 160 19.58 4.17 7.84
N VAL A 161 20.91 4.22 7.73
CA VAL A 161 21.76 3.02 7.77
C VAL A 161 21.70 2.34 9.14
N GLU A 162 21.79 3.11 10.22
CA GLU A 162 21.66 2.58 11.58
C GLU A 162 20.28 1.93 11.82
N ALA A 163 19.21 2.60 11.38
CA ALA A 163 17.85 2.08 11.46
C ALA A 163 17.68 0.80 10.63
N TYR A 164 18.26 0.75 9.42
CA TYR A 164 18.23 -0.42 8.56
C TYR A 164 18.96 -1.60 9.20
N ASP A 165 20.15 -1.39 9.76
CA ASP A 165 20.93 -2.44 10.42
C ASP A 165 20.22 -2.97 11.67
N ALA A 166 19.62 -2.08 12.46
CA ALA A 166 18.79 -2.46 13.60
C ALA A 166 17.60 -3.32 13.17
N LEU A 167 16.86 -2.89 12.14
CA LEU A 167 15.74 -3.65 11.58
C LEU A 167 16.18 -5.01 11.04
N GLN A 168 17.32 -5.08 10.34
CA GLN A 168 17.86 -6.33 9.83
C GLN A 168 18.16 -7.31 10.97
N ASN A 169 18.81 -6.85 12.03
CA ASN A 169 19.09 -7.68 13.21
C ASN A 169 17.81 -8.15 13.90
N ASP A 170 16.81 -7.28 14.02
CA ASP A 170 15.50 -7.62 14.57
C ASP A 170 14.78 -8.68 13.74
N LEU A 171 14.85 -8.60 12.40
CA LEU A 171 14.25 -9.60 11.51
C LEU A 171 14.96 -10.95 11.58
N VAL A 172 16.30 -10.96 11.62
CA VAL A 172 17.09 -12.20 11.75
C VAL A 172 16.78 -12.89 13.08
N THR A 173 16.79 -12.15 14.18
CA THR A 173 16.46 -12.70 15.50
C THR A 173 15.00 -13.14 15.61
N ALA A 174 14.06 -12.39 15.04
CA ALA A 174 12.65 -12.77 14.98
C ALA A 174 12.44 -14.06 14.19
N LYS A 175 13.15 -14.24 13.07
CA LYS A 175 13.14 -15.49 12.30
C LYS A 175 13.63 -16.67 13.13
N GLU A 176 14.76 -16.55 13.82
CA GLU A 176 15.30 -17.61 14.69
C GLU A 176 14.34 -18.00 15.80
N ARG A 177 13.75 -17.00 16.46
CA ARG A 177 12.74 -17.18 17.51
C ARG A 177 11.48 -17.86 16.96
N LEU A 178 11.00 -17.45 15.79
CA LEU A 178 9.84 -18.08 15.16
C LEU A 178 10.13 -19.54 14.78
N MET A 179 11.32 -19.84 14.23
CA MET A 179 11.74 -21.21 13.93
C MET A 179 11.74 -22.08 15.20
N LYS A 180 12.26 -21.56 16.32
CA LYS A 180 12.24 -22.24 17.62
C LYS A 180 10.82 -22.56 18.07
N ILE A 181 9.86 -21.65 17.91
CA ILE A 181 8.45 -21.87 18.24
C ILE A 181 7.84 -22.96 17.34
N LEU A 182 8.01 -22.85 16.02
CA LEU A 182 7.41 -23.75 15.05
C LEU A 182 7.97 -25.18 15.14
N GLN A 183 9.24 -25.34 15.51
CA GLN A 183 9.90 -26.64 15.65
C GLN A 183 9.77 -27.25 17.06
N SER A 184 9.22 -26.51 18.02
CA SER A 184 9.10 -26.98 19.40
C SER A 184 8.09 -28.14 19.53
N ARG A 185 8.47 -29.17 20.28
CA ARG A 185 7.56 -30.29 20.63
C ARG A 185 6.47 -29.85 21.59
N ASP A 186 6.83 -28.98 22.54
CA ASP A 186 5.90 -28.35 23.47
C ASP A 186 5.92 -26.82 23.31
N ARG A 187 4.93 -26.33 22.59
CA ARG A 187 4.78 -24.91 22.26
C ARG A 187 4.50 -24.06 23.49
N LYS A 188 3.74 -24.58 24.47
CA LYS A 188 3.31 -23.79 25.63
C LYS A 188 4.49 -23.47 26.54
N SER A 189 5.30 -24.47 26.88
CA SER A 189 6.52 -24.24 27.68
C SER A 189 7.54 -23.38 26.94
N THR A 190 7.70 -23.60 25.63
CA THR A 190 8.59 -22.76 24.80
C THR A 190 8.16 -21.31 24.81
N LEU A 191 6.87 -21.02 24.63
CA LEU A 191 6.35 -19.66 24.69
C LEU A 191 6.59 -19.04 26.07
N LEU A 192 6.26 -19.73 27.16
CA LEU A 192 6.49 -19.22 28.53
C LEU A 192 7.96 -18.87 28.79
N GLN A 193 8.89 -19.75 28.39
CA GLN A 193 10.33 -19.46 28.50
C GLN A 193 10.75 -18.23 27.68
N MET A 194 10.13 -18.02 26.51
CA MET A 194 10.39 -16.85 25.67
C MET A 194 9.77 -15.57 26.25
N VAL A 195 8.62 -15.66 26.92
CA VAL A 195 8.05 -14.54 27.69
C VAL A 195 8.99 -14.14 28.82
N GLU A 196 9.47 -15.10 29.61
CA GLU A 196 10.39 -14.85 30.74
C GLU A 196 11.67 -14.14 30.31
N ARG A 197 12.12 -14.39 29.08
CA ARG A 197 13.33 -13.78 28.50
C ARG A 197 13.06 -12.52 27.68
N ASN A 198 11.81 -12.04 27.64
CA ASN A 198 11.37 -10.92 26.78
C ASN A 198 11.74 -11.12 25.29
N GLU A 199 11.70 -12.37 24.82
CA GLU A 199 12.03 -12.73 23.43
C GLU A 199 10.83 -12.56 22.48
N LEU A 200 9.60 -12.44 23.00
CA LEU A 200 8.41 -12.20 22.18
C LEU A 200 8.27 -10.70 21.87
N ASN A 201 8.29 -10.36 20.58
CA ASN A 201 8.15 -9.00 20.09
C ASN A 201 7.22 -8.92 18.87
N MET A 202 6.87 -7.69 18.49
CA MET A 202 5.98 -7.45 17.35
C MET A 202 6.56 -7.98 16.03
N SER A 203 7.89 -7.96 15.88
CA SER A 203 8.61 -8.44 14.68
C SER A 203 8.35 -9.93 14.38
N ILE A 204 8.14 -10.76 15.41
CA ILE A 204 7.75 -12.18 15.23
C ILE A 204 6.34 -12.28 14.65
N LEU A 205 5.41 -11.43 15.11
CA LEU A 205 4.04 -11.43 14.61
C LEU A 205 3.95 -10.94 13.17
N THR A 206 4.65 -9.87 12.81
CA THR A 206 4.66 -9.37 11.42
C THR A 206 5.22 -10.41 10.46
N LEU A 207 6.32 -11.08 10.82
CA LEU A 207 6.86 -12.19 10.00
C LEU A 207 5.89 -13.36 9.88
N LEU A 208 5.20 -13.72 10.96
CA LEU A 208 4.20 -14.79 10.93
C LEU A 208 2.98 -14.41 10.07
N ASP A 209 2.54 -13.16 10.12
CA ASP A 209 1.43 -12.64 9.34
C ASP A 209 1.75 -12.63 7.84
N GLU A 210 2.96 -12.23 7.47
CA GLU A 210 3.44 -12.31 6.08
C GLU A 210 3.50 -13.76 5.58
N ASN A 211 4.01 -14.68 6.39
CA ASN A 211 4.03 -16.11 6.05
C ASN A 211 2.61 -16.69 5.87
N ILE A 212 1.66 -16.31 6.73
CA ILE A 212 0.26 -16.70 6.61
C ILE A 212 -0.33 -16.16 5.30
N ALA A 213 -0.08 -14.89 4.96
CA ALA A 213 -0.57 -14.29 3.72
C ALA A 213 0.00 -14.97 2.47
N SER A 214 1.30 -15.29 2.49
CA SER A 214 1.98 -16.04 1.40
C SER A 214 1.41 -17.46 1.25
N ALA A 215 1.20 -18.16 2.36
CA ALA A 215 0.61 -19.50 2.38
C ALA A 215 -0.85 -19.50 1.89
N LYS A 216 -1.64 -18.46 2.23
CA LYS A 216 -3.00 -18.26 1.71
C LYS A 216 -2.99 -18.10 0.19
N THR A 217 -2.09 -17.27 -0.33
CA THR A 217 -1.93 -17.07 -1.78
C THR A 217 -1.51 -18.36 -2.50
N SER A 218 -0.77 -19.22 -1.80
CA SER A 218 -0.31 -20.53 -2.30
C SER A 218 -1.26 -21.69 -2.01
N ASN A 219 -2.47 -21.44 -1.48
CA ASN A 219 -3.50 -22.43 -1.13
C ASN A 219 -3.04 -23.53 -0.13
N GLN A 220 -2.10 -23.22 0.76
CA GLN A 220 -1.59 -24.18 1.77
C GLN A 220 -2.43 -24.13 3.05
N ASN A 221 -3.69 -24.61 2.98
CA ASN A 221 -4.69 -24.45 4.04
C ASN A 221 -4.28 -25.05 5.40
N GLU A 222 -3.60 -26.19 5.41
CA GLU A 222 -3.12 -26.83 6.66
C GLU A 222 -2.03 -25.99 7.35
N ALA A 223 -1.09 -25.46 6.57
CA ALA A 223 -0.04 -24.59 7.09
C ALA A 223 -0.62 -23.27 7.61
N VAL A 224 -1.61 -22.71 6.92
CA VAL A 224 -2.34 -21.50 7.36
C VAL A 224 -3.02 -21.75 8.70
N ALA A 225 -3.78 -22.83 8.85
CA ALA A 225 -4.47 -23.16 10.09
C ALA A 225 -3.50 -23.35 11.27
N PHE A 226 -2.36 -24.03 11.01
CA PHE A 226 -1.32 -24.21 12.02
C PHE A 226 -0.67 -22.87 12.44
N MET A 227 -0.32 -22.02 11.48
CA MET A 227 0.29 -20.72 11.76
C MET A 227 -0.67 -19.75 12.45
N GLU A 228 -1.97 -19.77 12.11
CA GLU A 228 -3.00 -18.99 12.79
C GLU A 228 -3.19 -19.42 14.26
N ASP A 229 -3.12 -20.73 14.57
CA ASP A 229 -3.12 -21.25 15.95
C ASP A 229 -1.90 -20.73 16.74
N VAL A 230 -0.71 -20.80 16.14
CA VAL A 230 0.53 -20.28 16.74
C VAL A 230 0.43 -18.77 16.98
N ARG A 231 -0.05 -18.01 15.99
CA ARG A 231 -0.29 -16.57 16.09
C ARG A 231 -1.21 -16.24 17.27
N SER A 232 -2.33 -16.95 17.38
CA SER A 232 -3.30 -16.75 18.48
C SER A 232 -2.70 -17.01 19.86
N SER A 233 -1.70 -17.90 19.94
CA SER A 233 -0.98 -18.20 21.17
C SER A 233 0.05 -17.12 21.51
N ILE A 234 0.80 -16.62 20.53
CA ILE A 234 1.81 -15.56 20.73
C ILE A 234 1.14 -14.24 21.16
N VAL A 235 0.03 -13.86 20.52
CA VAL A 235 -0.68 -12.60 20.80
C VAL A 235 -1.12 -12.49 22.27
N LYS A 236 -1.38 -13.60 22.96
CA LYS A 236 -1.77 -13.59 24.38
C LYS A 236 -0.66 -13.11 25.33
N TYR A 237 0.59 -13.18 24.88
CA TYR A 237 1.76 -12.89 25.70
C TYR A 237 2.47 -11.59 25.28
N ILE A 238 2.11 -11.01 24.13
CA ILE A 238 2.61 -9.69 23.71
C ILE A 238 1.68 -8.64 24.31
N THR A 239 2.20 -7.90 25.28
CA THR A 239 1.54 -6.71 25.81
C THR A 239 1.81 -5.53 24.89
N VAL A 240 0.73 -4.86 24.44
CA VAL A 240 0.77 -3.57 23.74
C VAL A 240 1.12 -2.47 24.74
#